data_AF-A0A5C7XBS4-F1
#
_entry.id   AF-A0A5C7XBS4-F1
#
_cell.length_a   1.000
_cell.length_b   1.000
_cell.length_c   1.000
_cell.angle_alpha   90.00
_cell.angle_beta   90.00
_cell.angle_gamma   90.00
#
_symmetry.space_group_name_H-M   'P 1'
#
loop_
_entity.id
_entity.type
_entity.pdbx_description
1 polymer ?
#
loop_
_entity_poly.entity_id
_entity_poly.type
_entity_poly.pdbx_seq_one_letter_code
_entity_poly.pdbx_strand_id
1 'polypeptide(L)' 'MMFHWGYTMGLLSSYLYFFAGTKATVATDHALLQKCYDEGLHASTAGLTHTDNPYAEGSAEAQAWSRGFWVW' A
#
# COMPACT_ATOMS: atom_id res chain seq x y z
N MET A 1 7.63 -28.70 38.10
CA MET A 1 7.02 -28.06 36.91
C MET A 1 7.90 -26.90 36.48
N MET A 2 8.88 -27.16 35.61
CA MET A 2 9.70 -26.10 35.01
C MET A 2 9.14 -25.82 33.62
N PHE A 3 8.47 -24.68 33.49
CA PHE A 3 7.88 -24.23 32.24
C PHE A 3 8.99 -23.98 31.21
N HIS A 4 8.84 -24.64 30.08
CA HIS A 4 9.78 -24.71 28.95
C HIS A 4 9.79 -23.40 28.15
N TRP A 5 10.16 -22.28 28.80
CA TRP A 5 10.08 -20.92 28.25
C TRP A 5 11.06 -20.67 27.10
N GLY A 6 12.12 -21.48 27.00
CA GLY A 6 13.11 -21.36 25.92
C GLY A 6 12.59 -21.74 24.53
N TYR A 7 11.64 -22.68 24.46
CA TYR A 7 11.06 -23.11 23.18
C TYR A 7 10.06 -22.07 22.61
N THR A 8 9.34 -21.39 23.49
CA THR A 8 8.34 -20.37 23.10
C THR A 8 9.01 -19.09 22.58
N MET A 9 10.09 -18.65 23.23
CA MET A 9 10.85 -17.48 22.78
C MET A 9 11.60 -17.73 21.46
N GLY A 10 12.07 -18.95 21.23
CA GLY A 10 12.68 -19.34 19.96
C GLY A 10 11.71 -19.27 18.79
N LEU A 11 10.46 -19.74 18.98
CA LEU A 11 9.42 -19.70 17.95
C LEU A 11 8.97 -18.27 17.61
N LEU A 12 8.86 -17.38 18.60
CA LEU A 12 8.53 -15.96 18.38
C LEU A 12 9.63 -15.23 17.60
N SER A 13 10.91 -15.52 17.91
CA SER A 13 12.05 -14.92 17.19
C SER A 13 12.03 -15.32 15.71
N SER A 14 11.81 -16.60 15.40
CA SER A 14 11.70 -17.09 14.02
C SER A 14 10.53 -16.47 13.23
N TYR A 15 9.40 -16.23 13.89
CA TYR A 15 8.23 -15.59 13.29
C TYR A 15 8.51 -14.13 12.90
N LEU A 16 9.24 -13.40 13.74
CA LEU A 16 9.62 -12.00 13.46
C LEU A 16 10.60 -11.90 12.28
N TYR A 17 11.54 -12.83 12.14
CA TYR A 17 12.45 -12.88 10.98
C TYR A 17 11.70 -13.15 9.66
N PHE A 18 10.63 -13.95 9.68
CA PHE A 18 9.83 -14.22 8.49
C PHE A 18 9.08 -12.95 8.02
N PHE A 19 8.55 -12.15 8.95
CA PHE A 19 7.89 -10.88 8.63
C PHE A 19 8.85 -9.74 8.28
N ALA A 20 10.06 -9.73 8.86
CA ALA A 20 11.10 -8.74 8.51
C ALA A 20 11.71 -8.97 7.11
N GLY A 21 11.62 -10.20 6.60
CA GLY A 21 12.11 -10.58 5.27
C GLY A 21 11.16 -10.23 4.12
N THR A 22 9.86 -10.07 4.39
CA THR A 22 8.91 -9.55 3.39
C THR A 22 8.95 -8.03 3.39
N LYS A 23 10.11 -7.45 3.05
CA LYS A 23 10.04 -6.20 2.29
C LYS A 23 9.28 -6.58 1.04
N ALA A 24 7.99 -6.24 1.02
CA ALA A 24 7.26 -6.17 -0.23
C ALA A 24 8.05 -5.14 -1.05
N THR A 25 9.00 -5.64 -1.83
CA THR A 25 9.45 -4.98 -3.04
C THR A 25 8.24 -5.02 -3.96
N VAL A 26 7.22 -4.24 -3.59
CA VAL A 26 6.29 -3.70 -4.55
C VAL A 26 7.24 -2.85 -5.38
N ALA A 27 7.72 -3.42 -6.48
CA ALA A 27 8.18 -2.64 -7.60
C ALA A 27 6.94 -1.90 -8.10
N THR A 28 6.47 -0.95 -7.30
CA THR A 28 5.38 -0.08 -7.69
C THR A 28 6.03 0.77 -8.74
N ASP A 29 5.70 0.44 -9.97
CA ASP A 29 6.25 1.08 -11.14
C ASP A 29 5.94 2.58 -11.01
N HIS A 30 6.96 3.34 -10.63
CA HIS A 30 6.79 4.74 -10.21
C HIS A 30 6.16 5.57 -11.33
N ALA A 31 6.43 5.20 -12.59
CA ALA A 31 5.80 5.81 -13.75
C ALA A 31 4.29 5.55 -13.81
N LEU A 32 3.86 4.35 -13.42
CA LEU A 32 2.47 3.93 -13.39
C LEU A 32 1.70 4.66 -12.27
N LEU A 33 2.29 4.78 -11.08
CA LEU A 33 1.71 5.58 -9.99
C LEU A 33 1.62 7.07 -10.34
N GLN A 34 2.64 7.61 -11.00
CA GLN A 34 2.65 9.02 -11.39
C GLN A 34 1.57 9.30 -12.45
N LYS A 35 1.38 8.37 -13.39
CA LYS A 35 0.26 8.45 -14.33
C LYS A 35 -1.10 8.41 -13.62
N CYS A 36 -1.29 7.52 -12.64
CA CYS A 36 -2.52 7.47 -11.84
C CYS A 36 -2.76 8.80 -11.11
N TYR A 37 -1.72 9.40 -10.56
CA TYR A 37 -1.77 10.71 -9.93
C TYR A 37 -2.21 11.81 -10.91
N ASP A 38 -1.61 11.88 -12.10
CA ASP A 38 -1.98 12.85 -13.14
C ASP A 38 -3.43 12.68 -13.60
N GLU A 39 -3.90 11.43 -13.72
CA GLU A 39 -5.29 11.11 -14.03
C GLU A 39 -6.25 11.58 -12.93
N GLY A 40 -5.86 11.46 -11.66
CA GLY A 40 -6.63 11.96 -10.52
C GLY A 40 -6.74 13.48 -10.53
N LEU A 41 -5.63 14.17 -10.77
CA LEU A 41 -5.59 15.62 -10.91
C LEU A 41 -6.47 16.10 -12.07
N HIS A 42 -6.42 15.40 -13.20
CA HIS A 42 -7.27 15.73 -14.34
C HIS A 42 -8.76 15.51 -14.04
N ALA A 43 -9.11 14.42 -13.36
CA ALA A 43 -10.49 14.17 -12.94
C ALA A 43 -11.02 15.26 -11.99
N SER A 44 -10.18 15.72 -11.06
CA SER A 44 -10.49 16.81 -10.15
C SER A 44 -10.73 18.14 -10.87
N THR A 45 -9.86 18.49 -11.82
CA THR A 45 -10.01 19.71 -12.64
C THR A 45 -11.15 19.63 -13.66
N ALA A 46 -11.53 18.41 -14.08
CA ALA A 46 -12.69 18.15 -14.94
C ALA A 46 -14.04 18.19 -14.18
N GLY A 47 -14.02 18.31 -12.84
CA GLY A 47 -15.24 18.32 -12.02
C GLY A 47 -15.91 16.95 -11.87
N LEU A 48 -15.15 15.86 -12.09
CA LEU A 48 -15.61 14.51 -11.80
C LEU A 48 -15.64 14.26 -10.28
N THR A 49 -16.35 13.21 -9.86
CA THR A 49 -16.44 12.86 -8.44
C THR A 49 -15.39 11.83 -8.08
N HIS A 50 -14.95 11.81 -6.82
CA HIS A 50 -13.95 10.84 -6.36
C HIS A 50 -14.43 9.38 -6.50
N THR A 51 -15.74 9.15 -6.49
CA THR A 51 -16.35 7.84 -6.72
C THR A 51 -16.19 7.32 -8.15
N ASP A 52 -15.78 8.15 -9.10
CA ASP A 52 -15.45 7.76 -10.48
C ASP A 52 -14.03 7.19 -10.61
N ASN A 53 -13.34 6.92 -9.50
CA ASN A 53 -12.02 6.30 -9.49
C ASN A 53 -12.07 4.92 -10.19
N PRO A 54 -11.33 4.73 -11.30
CA PRO A 54 -11.36 3.46 -12.04
C PRO A 54 -10.55 2.34 -11.36
N TYR A 55 -9.78 2.66 -10.32
CA TYR A 55 -8.86 1.74 -9.66
C TYR A 55 -9.53 1.02 -8.47
N ALA A 56 -9.11 -0.23 -8.24
CA ALA A 56 -9.64 -1.03 -7.14
C ALA A 56 -9.35 -0.40 -5.78
N GLU A 57 -10.37 -0.33 -4.91
CA GLU A 57 -10.22 0.23 -3.57
C GLU A 57 -9.11 -0.49 -2.78
N GLY A 58 -8.23 0.30 -2.14
CA GLY A 58 -7.09 -0.21 -1.40
C GLY A 58 -5.83 -0.48 -2.23
N SER A 59 -5.90 -0.39 -3.56
CA SER A 59 -4.72 -0.52 -4.42
C SER A 59 -3.80 0.72 -4.35
N ALA A 60 -2.53 0.56 -4.73
CA ALA A 60 -1.58 1.67 -4.72
C ALA A 60 -1.93 2.73 -5.78
N GLU A 61 -2.50 2.31 -6.90
CA GLU A 61 -3.03 3.13 -7.98
C GLU A 61 -4.22 3.95 -7.52
N ALA A 62 -5.18 3.34 -6.82
CA ALA A 62 -6.32 4.05 -6.25
C ALA A 62 -5.89 5.11 -5.24
N GLN A 63 -4.86 4.81 -4.43
CA GLN A 63 -4.28 5.79 -3.51
C GLN A 63 -3.56 6.92 -4.26
N ALA A 64 -2.80 6.62 -5.31
CA ALA A 64 -2.09 7.64 -6.11
C ALA A 64 -3.07 8.56 -6.84
N TRP A 65 -4.10 7.99 -7.47
CA TRP A 65 -5.19 8.73 -8.11
C TRP A 65 -5.92 9.62 -7.10
N SER A 66 -6.26 9.08 -5.93
CA SER A 66 -6.90 9.86 -4.87
C SER A 66 -6.03 11.04 -4.41
N ARG A 67 -4.72 10.83 -4.26
CA ARG A 67 -3.79 11.92 -3.89
C ARG A 67 -3.76 13.03 -4.95
N GLY A 68 -3.79 12.68 -6.24
CA GLY A 68 -3.86 13.66 -7.32
C GLY A 68 -5.20 14.39 -7.37
N PHE A 69 -6.29 13.68 -7.10
CA PHE A 69 -7.64 14.24 -7.11
C PHE A 69 -7.85 15.30 -6.03
N TRP A 70 -7.31 15.09 -4.83
CA TRP A 70 -7.52 15.98 -3.67
C TRP A 70 -6.46 17.08 -3.51
N VAL A 71 -5.65 17.38 -4.53
CA VAL A 71 -4.48 18.28 -4.38
C VAL A 71 -4.81 19.80 -4.31
N TRP A 72 -6.06 20.18 -4.06
CA TRP A 72 -6.50 21.59 -4.01
C TRP A 72 -6.44 22.23 -2.62
#